data_AF-A0AAU1ATJ7-F1
#
_entry.id   AF-A0AAU1ATJ7-F1
#
_cell.length_a   1.000
_cell.length_b   1.000
_cell.length_c   1.000
_cell.angle_alpha   90.00
_cell.angle_beta   90.00
_cell.angle_gamma   90.00
#
_symmetry.space_group_name_H-M   'P 1'
#
loop_
_entity.id
_entity.type
_entity.pdbx_description
1 polymer ?
#
loop_
_entity_poly.entity_id
_entity_poly.type
_entity_poly.pdbx_seq_one_letter_code
_entity_poly.pdbx_strand_id
1 'polypeptide(L)'
;MTLKEGQRVKLAADTRLTDWAAMTGDSSTSPGAVAGSLLLAAGTEGTVERVVEHEHQSQEAREYERLKSLLDAFGQEMPTESRRQLEEKIGSLEPEWIAYQEQGLRVTVRVRFDLGLILDDAREDVFTPA
;
A
#
# COMPACT_ATOMS: atom_id res chain seq x y z
N MET A 1 4.82 -8.65 8.77
CA MET A 1 5.73 -8.39 9.90
C MET A 1 5.71 -6.88 10.12
N THR A 2 6.64 -6.27 10.85
CA THR A 2 6.82 -4.80 10.78
C THR A 2 8.30 -4.53 10.57
N LEU A 3 8.67 -4.12 9.35
CA LEU A 3 10.05 -3.80 8.99
C LEU A 3 10.45 -2.44 9.57
N LYS A 4 11.75 -2.29 9.87
CA LYS A 4 12.34 -1.05 10.37
C LYS A 4 13.46 -0.57 9.45
N GLU A 5 13.67 0.73 9.42
CA GLU A 5 14.84 1.31 8.76
C GLU A 5 16.14 0.74 9.35
N GLY A 6 17.12 0.46 8.49
CA GLY A 6 18.38 -0.20 8.84
C GLY A 6 18.28 -1.72 9.03
N GLN A 7 17.09 -2.31 8.96
CA GLN A 7 16.91 -3.76 9.09
C GLN A 7 17.45 -4.50 7.86
N ARG A 8 18.15 -5.61 8.12
CA ARG A 8 18.56 -6.57 7.08
C ARG A 8 17.38 -7.46 6.67
N VAL A 9 17.17 -7.55 5.37
CA VAL A 9 16.07 -8.31 4.78
C VAL A 9 16.57 -9.09 3.56
N LYS A 10 15.80 -10.10 3.18
CA LYS A 10 15.98 -10.85 1.94
C LYS A 10 14.66 -11.02 1.20
N LEU A 11 14.72 -11.10 -0.12
CA LEU A 11 13.54 -11.39 -0.94
C LEU A 11 12.94 -12.75 -0.57
N ALA A 12 11.64 -12.80 -0.32
CA ALA A 12 10.92 -14.02 0.01
C ALA A 12 10.71 -14.94 -1.20
N ALA A 13 10.65 -14.35 -2.40
CA ALA A 13 10.39 -15.05 -3.65
C ALA A 13 11.10 -14.37 -4.83
N ASP A 14 11.23 -15.11 -5.93
CA ASP A 14 11.75 -14.57 -7.18
C ASP A 14 10.86 -13.41 -7.64
N THR A 15 11.46 -12.25 -7.86
CA THR A 15 10.74 -11.01 -8.16
C THR A 15 11.13 -10.50 -9.54
N ARG A 16 10.16 -10.40 -10.45
CA ARG A 16 10.35 -9.84 -11.78
C ARG A 16 10.21 -8.33 -11.74
N LEU A 17 11.20 -7.60 -12.25
CA LEU A 17 11.12 -6.15 -12.43
C LEU A 17 10.50 -5.88 -13.80
N THR A 18 9.21 -5.52 -13.82
CA THR A 18 8.44 -5.32 -15.07
C THR A 18 8.21 -3.87 -15.47
N ASP A 19 8.30 -2.89 -14.56
CA ASP A 19 7.91 -1.49 -14.84
C ASP A 19 8.86 -0.39 -14.31
N TRP A 20 9.92 -0.73 -13.57
CA TRP A 20 10.69 0.27 -12.80
C TRP A 20 12.11 0.52 -13.33
N ALA A 21 12.33 0.42 -14.64
CA ALA A 21 13.55 0.97 -15.22
C ALA A 21 13.30 2.45 -15.57
N ALA A 22 13.04 3.29 -14.57
CA ALA A 22 13.26 4.72 -14.74
C ALA A 22 14.78 4.88 -14.93
N MET A 23 15.22 4.81 -16.19
CA MET A 23 16.61 5.04 -16.55
C MET A 23 16.93 6.48 -16.14
N THR A 24 17.57 6.65 -14.99
CA THR A 24 18.20 7.92 -14.60
C THR A 24 19.39 8.13 -15.53
N GLY A 25 19.11 8.62 -16.73
CA GLY A 25 20.10 8.87 -17.77
C GLY A 25 19.45 9.07 -19.14
N ASP A 26 19.32 10.34 -19.51
CA ASP A 26 19.01 10.88 -20.83
C ASP A 26 17.61 10.68 -21.44
N SER A 27 16.94 11.82 -21.53
CA SER A 27 15.95 12.24 -22.53
C SER A 27 16.05 11.54 -23.89
N SER A 28 14.99 10.83 -24.30
CA SER A 28 14.16 11.17 -25.47
C SER A 28 13.30 10.00 -25.95
N THR A 29 12.01 10.30 -26.17
CA THR A 29 11.15 9.83 -27.25
C THR A 29 10.85 8.33 -27.41
N SER A 30 9.56 8.02 -27.25
CA SER A 30 8.81 6.78 -27.58
C SER A 30 8.92 5.60 -26.60
N PRO A 31 7.80 4.87 -26.36
CA PRO A 31 7.82 3.57 -25.69
C PRO A 31 8.46 2.54 -26.64
N GLY A 32 9.77 2.62 -26.79
CA GLY A 32 10.58 1.64 -27.50
C GLY A 32 10.52 0.31 -26.73
N ALA A 33 10.28 -0.77 -27.47
CA ALA A 33 10.18 -2.13 -26.95
C ALA A 33 11.30 -2.44 -25.94
N VAL A 34 10.91 -2.73 -24.71
CA VAL A 34 11.82 -3.17 -23.64
C VAL A 34 12.46 -4.50 -24.09
N ALA A 35 13.77 -4.52 -24.31
CA ALA A 35 14.49 -5.66 -24.92
C ALA A 35 14.80 -6.82 -23.96
N GLY A 36 14.27 -6.83 -22.73
CA GLY A 36 14.51 -7.90 -21.78
C GLY A 36 13.82 -7.68 -20.44
N SER A 37 13.74 -8.73 -19.62
CA SER A 37 13.23 -8.66 -18.25
C SER A 37 14.31 -9.00 -17.25
N LEU A 38 14.38 -8.25 -16.15
CA LEU A 38 15.25 -8.56 -15.03
C LEU A 38 14.47 -9.31 -13.94
N LEU A 39 15.04 -10.39 -13.43
CA LEU A 39 14.50 -11.14 -12.30
C LEU A 39 15.53 -11.11 -11.16
N LEU A 40 15.06 -10.80 -9.96
CA LEU A 40 15.83 -10.92 -8.72
C LEU A 40 15.46 -12.23 -8.05
N ALA A 41 16.47 -13.01 -7.68
CA ALA A 41 16.26 -14.29 -7.03
C ALA A 41 15.78 -14.13 -5.58
N ALA A 42 14.96 -15.06 -5.10
CA ALA A 42 14.68 -15.24 -3.69
C ALA A 42 15.99 -15.36 -2.88
N GLY A 43 15.99 -14.82 -1.67
CA GLY A 43 17.17 -14.78 -0.81
C GLY A 43 18.15 -13.64 -1.12
N THR A 44 17.94 -12.83 -2.17
CA THR A 44 18.76 -11.63 -2.41
C THR A 44 18.64 -10.69 -1.21
N GLU A 45 19.77 -10.40 -0.56
CA GLU A 45 19.81 -9.60 0.65
C GLU A 45 19.96 -8.10 0.38
N GLY A 46 19.42 -7.31 1.28
CA GLY A 46 19.53 -5.87 1.28
C GLY A 46 19.22 -5.26 2.64
N THR A 47 19.27 -3.93 2.67
CA THR A 47 18.98 -3.13 3.86
C THR A 47 17.78 -2.23 3.58
N VAL A 48 16.82 -2.22 4.49
CA VAL A 48 15.69 -1.28 4.47
C VAL A 48 16.24 0.13 4.67
N GLU A 49 16.11 1.00 3.66
CA GLU A 49 16.50 2.40 3.75
C GLU A 49 15.37 3.29 4.28
N ARG A 50 14.13 2.93 3.96
CA ARG A 50 12.95 3.72 4.32
C ARG A 50 11.74 2.82 4.49
N VAL A 51 10.92 3.13 5.49
CA VAL A 51 9.59 2.55 5.67
C VAL A 51 8.57 3.66 5.51
N VAL A 52 7.62 3.48 4.61
CA VAL A 52 6.52 4.43 4.38
C VAL A 52 5.22 3.75 4.77
N GLU A 53 4.62 4.26 5.85
CA GLU A 53 3.28 3.87 6.27
C GLU A 53 2.27 4.73 5.49
N HIS A 54 1.62 4.15 4.48
CA HIS A 54 0.60 4.86 3.74
C HIS A 54 -0.74 4.81 4.50
N GLU A 55 -1.00 5.82 5.33
CA GLU A 55 -2.37 6.15 5.75
C GLU A 55 -3.12 6.85 4.59
N HIS A 56 -3.34 6.17 3.47
CA HIS A 56 -4.22 6.67 2.41
C HIS A 56 -5.68 6.40 2.75
N GLN A 57 -6.17 7.03 3.83
CA GLN A 57 -7.60 7.02 4.12
C GLN A 57 -8.28 8.08 3.24
N SER A 58 -9.16 7.63 2.33
CA SER A 58 -9.99 8.53 1.53
C SER A 58 -10.91 9.35 2.43
N GLN A 59 -11.39 10.51 1.95
CA GLN A 59 -12.32 11.33 2.73
C GLN A 59 -13.63 10.56 2.97
N GLU A 60 -14.03 9.74 2.01
CA GLU A 60 -15.19 8.87 2.03
C GLU A 60 -15.06 7.77 3.08
N ALA A 61 -13.89 7.14 3.21
CA ALA A 61 -13.62 6.15 4.26
C ALA A 61 -13.62 6.78 5.67
N ARG A 62 -13.11 8.02 5.81
CA ARG A 62 -13.20 8.79 7.07
C ARG A 62 -14.64 9.15 7.43
N GLU A 63 -15.41 9.59 6.44
CA GLU A 63 -16.82 9.94 6.62
C GLU A 63 -17.64 8.69 7.00
N TYR A 64 -17.38 7.53 6.37
CA TYR A 64 -17.99 6.25 6.73
C TYR A 64 -17.77 5.94 8.22
N GLU A 65 -16.51 5.96 8.66
CA GLU A 65 -16.14 5.64 10.05
C GLU A 65 -16.77 6.61 11.05
N ARG A 66 -16.80 7.90 10.73
CA ARG A 66 -17.45 8.94 11.54
C ARG A 66 -18.95 8.70 11.67
N LEU A 67 -19.65 8.45 10.57
CA LEU A 67 -21.10 8.24 10.57
C LEU A 67 -21.45 6.91 11.24
N LYS A 68 -20.63 5.88 11.05
CA LYS A 68 -20.80 4.59 11.69
C LYS A 68 -20.64 4.68 13.21
N SER A 69 -19.61 5.39 13.69
CA SER A 69 -19.46 5.69 15.13
C SER A 69 -20.65 6.48 15.69
N LEU A 70 -21.18 7.43 14.93
CA LEU A 70 -22.34 8.21 15.34
C LEU A 70 -23.60 7.35 15.43
N LEU A 71 -23.83 6.45 14.47
CA LEU A 71 -24.93 5.49 14.50
C LEU A 71 -24.79 4.51 15.67
N ASP A 72 -23.58 3.99 15.92
CA ASP A 72 -23.35 3.02 16.98
C ASP A 72 -23.48 3.66 18.38
N ALA A 73 -23.08 4.93 18.54
CA ALA A 73 -23.17 5.66 19.80
C ALA A 73 -24.58 6.20 20.10
N PHE A 74 -25.30 6.72 19.10
CA PHE A 74 -26.55 7.46 19.30
C PHE A 74 -27.77 6.88 18.56
N GLY A 75 -27.60 5.83 17.76
CA GLY A 75 -28.67 5.30 16.91
C GLY A 75 -29.91 4.80 17.65
N GLN A 76 -29.79 4.44 18.93
CA GLN A 76 -30.93 4.05 19.77
C GLN A 76 -31.77 5.24 20.25
N GLU A 77 -31.16 6.42 20.33
CA GLU A 77 -31.82 7.66 20.77
C GLU A 77 -32.35 8.49 19.58
N MET A 78 -32.00 8.10 18.35
CA MET A 78 -32.39 8.80 17.15
C MET A 78 -33.84 8.53 16.74
N PRO A 79 -34.54 9.56 16.23
CA PRO A 79 -35.80 9.36 15.52
C PRO A 79 -35.61 8.40 14.33
N THR A 80 -36.58 7.51 14.13
CA THR A 80 -36.51 6.42 13.13
C THR A 80 -36.15 6.92 11.73
N GLU A 81 -36.70 8.07 11.33
CA GLU A 81 -36.45 8.66 10.02
C GLU A 81 -35.01 9.16 9.86
N SER A 82 -34.48 9.85 10.88
CA SER A 82 -33.09 10.30 10.90
C SER A 82 -32.11 9.14 10.93
N ARG A 83 -32.43 8.08 11.67
CA ARG A 83 -31.63 6.85 11.69
C ARG A 83 -31.58 6.18 10.32
N ARG A 84 -32.73 6.08 9.64
CA ARG A 84 -32.82 5.48 8.30
C ARG A 84 -31.98 6.25 7.27
N GLN A 85 -32.05 7.59 7.28
CA GLN A 85 -31.24 8.43 6.40
C GLN A 85 -29.73 8.27 6.66
N LEU A 86 -29.34 8.10 7.93
CA LEU A 86 -27.96 7.85 8.31
C LEU A 86 -27.47 6.47 7.82
N GLU A 87 -28.29 5.43 7.97
CA GLU A 87 -27.99 4.08 7.48
C GLU A 87 -27.85 4.05 5.94
N GLU A 88 -28.71 4.74 5.19
CA GLU A 88 -28.56 4.88 3.73
C GLU A 88 -27.26 5.58 3.34
N LYS A 89 -26.89 6.66 4.05
CA LYS A 89 -25.65 7.38 3.79
C LYS A 89 -24.41 6.51 4.08
N ILE A 90 -24.43 5.75 5.17
CA ILE A 90 -23.37 4.76 5.49
C ILE A 90 -23.28 3.70 4.38
N GLY A 91 -24.41 3.16 3.93
CA GLY A 91 -24.45 2.19 2.84
C GLY A 91 -23.86 2.73 1.53
N SER A 92 -24.05 4.01 1.23
CA SER A 92 -23.45 4.64 0.04
C SER A 92 -21.92 4.76 0.10
N LEU A 93 -21.35 4.81 1.31
CA LEU A 93 -19.90 4.92 1.55
C LEU A 93 -19.23 3.56 1.80
N GLU A 94 -20.02 2.51 1.99
CA GLU A 94 -19.53 1.15 2.25
C GLU A 94 -18.58 0.60 1.16
N PRO A 95 -18.79 0.84 -0.15
CA PRO A 95 -17.83 0.41 -1.17
C PRO A 95 -16.45 1.03 -1.03
N GLU A 96 -16.37 2.32 -0.69
CA GLU A 96 -15.10 3.03 -0.47
C GLU A 96 -14.42 2.59 0.82
N TRP A 97 -15.21 2.27 1.85
CA TRP A 97 -14.70 1.67 3.08
C TRP A 97 -14.12 0.27 2.82
N ILE A 98 -14.81 -0.58 2.07
CA ILE A 98 -14.30 -1.90 1.66
C ILE A 98 -13.02 -1.73 0.84
N ALA A 99 -12.99 -0.81 -0.13
CA ALA A 99 -11.79 -0.54 -0.92
C ALA A 99 -10.62 -0.06 -0.06
N TYR A 100 -10.87 0.78 0.95
CA TYR A 100 -9.86 1.20 1.93
C TYR A 100 -9.38 0.02 2.80
N GLN A 101 -10.28 -0.84 3.26
CA GLN A 101 -9.92 -2.04 4.04
C GLN A 101 -9.14 -3.07 3.20
N GLU A 102 -9.51 -3.26 1.94
CA GLU A 102 -8.81 -4.12 0.98
C GLU A 102 -7.45 -3.54 0.59
N GLN A 103 -7.32 -2.21 0.55
CA GLN A 103 -6.01 -1.59 0.42
C GLN A 103 -5.15 -1.86 1.64
N GLY A 104 -5.74 -1.89 2.84
CA GLY A 104 -5.04 -2.15 4.09
C GLY A 104 -4.02 -1.06 4.42
N LEU A 105 -3.45 -1.10 5.61
CA LEU A 105 -2.24 -0.33 5.94
C LEU A 105 -1.11 -0.83 5.04
N ARG A 106 -0.95 -0.24 3.86
CA ARG A 106 0.14 -0.58 2.95
C ARG A 106 1.41 0.06 3.50
N VAL A 107 2.16 -0.74 4.24
CA VAL A 107 3.56 -0.45 4.52
C VAL A 107 4.33 -0.78 3.25
N THR A 108 4.84 0.25 2.59
CA THR A 108 5.82 0.07 1.53
C THR A 108 7.19 0.44 2.04
N VAL A 109 8.20 -0.24 1.50
CA VAL A 109 9.57 -0.11 1.93
C VAL A 109 10.46 0.13 0.74
N ARG A 110 11.50 0.92 0.98
CA ARG A 110 12.62 1.07 0.08
C ARG A 110 13.76 0.21 0.57
N VAL A 111 14.24 -0.71 -0.26
CA VAL A 111 15.34 -1.61 0.06
C VAL A 111 16.49 -1.37 -0.91
N ARG A 112 17.69 -1.15 -0.36
CA ARG A 112 18.93 -1.19 -1.13
C ARG A 112 19.55 -2.58 -1.00
N PHE A 113 19.56 -3.32 -2.10
CA PHE A 113 20.21 -4.62 -2.18
C PHE A 113 21.73 -4.47 -2.21
N ASP A 114 22.44 -5.49 -1.72
CA ASP A 114 23.91 -5.50 -1.68
C ASP A 114 24.53 -5.50 -3.09
N LEU A 115 23.75 -5.92 -4.09
CA LEU A 115 24.08 -5.85 -5.52
C LEU A 115 24.02 -4.43 -6.09
N GLY A 116 23.72 -3.42 -5.27
CA GLY A 116 23.65 -2.00 -5.65
C GLY A 116 22.32 -1.57 -6.26
N LEU A 117 21.33 -2.46 -6.36
CA LEU A 117 19.99 -2.15 -6.84
C LEU A 117 19.14 -1.58 -5.71
N ILE A 118 18.23 -0.66 -6.05
CA ILE A 118 17.25 -0.11 -5.12
C ILE A 118 15.87 -0.50 -5.63
N LEU A 119 15.10 -1.16 -4.77
CA LEU A 119 13.69 -1.39 -4.99
C LEU A 119 12.92 -0.42 -4.09
N ASP A 120 12.22 0.51 -4.71
CA ASP A 120 11.40 1.52 -4.03
C ASP A 120 9.93 1.12 -4.08
N ASP A 121 9.16 1.61 -3.12
CA ASP A 121 7.71 1.35 -2.99
C ASP A 121 7.30 -0.14 -3.00
N ALA A 122 8.19 -1.02 -2.53
CA ALA A 122 7.90 -2.45 -2.46
C ALA A 122 7.05 -2.77 -1.23
N ARG A 123 6.07 -3.66 -1.39
CA ARG A 123 5.28 -4.13 -0.24
C ARG A 123 6.17 -4.89 0.75
N GLU A 124 5.97 -4.64 2.03
CA GLU A 124 6.73 -5.30 3.10
C GLU A 124 6.67 -6.83 3.03
N ASP A 125 5.54 -7.42 2.60
CA ASP A 125 5.32 -8.87 2.56
C ASP A 125 6.17 -9.61 1.52
N VAL A 126 6.84 -8.88 0.62
CA VAL A 126 7.82 -9.43 -0.34
C VAL A 126 9.16 -9.76 0.34
N PHE A 127 9.37 -9.29 1.57
CA PHE A 127 10.63 -9.45 2.30
C PHE A 127 10.48 -10.34 3.53
N THR A 128 11.58 -11.01 3.88
CA THR A 128 11.75 -11.73 5.15
C THR A 128 13.02 -11.24 5.85
N PRO A 129 13.12 -11.39 7.18
CA PRO A 129 14.37 -11.11 7.89
C PRO A 129 15.53 -11.93 7.30
N ALA A 130 16.67 -11.27 7.07
CA ALA A 130 17.88 -11.93 6.56
C ALA A 130 18.42 -12.94 7.56
#